data_AF-A0A832C4E2-F1
#
_entry.id   AF-A0A832C4E2-F1
#
_cell.length_a   1.000
_cell.length_b   1.000
_cell.length_c   1.000
_cell.angle_alpha   90.00
_cell.angle_beta   90.00
_cell.angle_gamma   90.00
#
_symmetry.space_group_name_H-M   'P 1'
#
loop_
_entity.id
_entity.type
_entity.pdbx_description
1 polymer ?
#
loop_
_entity_poly.entity_id
_entity_poly.type
_entity_poly.pdbx_seq_one_letter_code
_entity_poly.pdbx_strand_id
1 'polypeptide(L)'
;AWEETLRVCEALGTRVVVVQTPPAFKPSPVVVEEMKRFFTSIERRGVRIGWEPRGEWNRRPEEVRTLCRELSLIHVVDPFRRMPFLESDIVYFRLHGIGGGETNYCYAYTEEDLTRLMHILDEVKWADRAYIMFNNLSMARDAQRFLSLLSSH
;
A
#
# COMPACT_ATOMS: atom_id res chain seq x y z
N ALA A 1 -21.04 0.19 -6.08
CA ALA A 1 -19.82 0.26 -5.26
C ALA A 1 -18.69 0.96 -6.00
N TRP A 2 -18.08 0.37 -7.05
CA TRP A 2 -16.92 0.99 -7.72
C TRP A 2 -17.21 2.36 -8.35
N GLU A 3 -18.30 2.51 -9.11
CA GLU A 3 -18.67 3.80 -9.71
C GLU A 3 -18.90 4.91 -8.67
N GLU A 4 -19.43 4.55 -7.51
CA GLU A 4 -19.63 5.48 -6.40
C GLU A 4 -18.30 5.90 -5.78
N THR A 5 -17.37 4.95 -5.61
CA THR A 5 -15.99 5.25 -5.22
C THR A 5 -15.34 6.23 -6.20
N LEU A 6 -15.50 6.03 -7.52
CA LEU A 6 -14.95 6.96 -8.52
C LEU A 6 -15.55 8.36 -8.40
N ARG A 7 -16.87 8.49 -8.17
CA ARG A 7 -17.50 9.81 -7.95
C ARG A 7 -16.90 10.52 -6.74
N VAL A 8 -16.66 9.79 -5.65
CA VAL A 8 -15.99 10.35 -4.46
C VAL A 8 -14.54 10.73 -4.78
N CYS A 9 -13.81 9.89 -5.51
CA CYS A 9 -12.44 10.19 -5.92
C CYS A 9 -12.34 11.43 -6.79
N GLU A 10 -13.28 11.61 -7.72
CA GLU A 10 -13.36 12.79 -8.58
C GLU A 10 -13.63 14.05 -7.76
N ALA A 11 -14.62 14.00 -6.86
CA ALA A 11 -14.95 15.13 -5.98
C ALA A 11 -13.78 15.52 -5.06
N LEU A 12 -12.98 14.57 -4.61
CA LEU A 12 -11.84 14.80 -3.71
C LEU A 12 -10.51 14.99 -4.44
N GLY A 13 -10.46 14.88 -5.78
CA GLY A 13 -9.21 14.89 -6.54
C GLY A 13 -8.23 13.76 -6.15
N THR A 14 -8.76 12.62 -5.73
CA THR A 14 -7.96 11.48 -5.24
C THR A 14 -7.22 10.80 -6.39
N ARG A 15 -5.95 10.44 -6.14
CA ARG A 15 -5.06 9.85 -7.17
C ARG A 15 -4.91 8.34 -7.07
N VAL A 16 -5.11 7.77 -5.88
CA VAL A 16 -4.95 6.34 -5.62
C VAL A 16 -6.13 5.80 -4.83
N VAL A 17 -6.71 4.69 -5.29
CA VAL A 17 -7.71 3.91 -4.56
C VAL A 17 -7.08 2.63 -4.06
N VAL A 18 -7.12 2.39 -2.75
CA VAL A 18 -6.57 1.16 -2.16
C VAL A 18 -7.68 0.12 -2.01
N VAL A 19 -7.47 -1.05 -2.62
CA VAL A 19 -8.25 -2.26 -2.41
C VAL A 19 -7.45 -3.18 -1.49
N GLN A 20 -7.91 -3.32 -0.26
CA GLN A 20 -7.33 -4.29 0.68
C GLN A 20 -8.12 -5.60 0.63
N THR A 21 -7.44 -6.72 0.45
CA THR A 21 -8.06 -8.05 0.51
C THR A 21 -7.80 -8.69 1.87
N PRO A 22 -8.80 -9.30 2.53
CA PRO A 22 -8.62 -9.91 3.85
C PRO A 22 -7.80 -11.20 3.79
N PRO A 23 -7.25 -11.70 4.92
CA PRO A 23 -6.52 -12.97 4.95
C PRO A 23 -7.29 -14.21 4.45
N ALA A 24 -8.63 -14.15 4.48
CA ALA A 24 -9.50 -15.20 3.98
C ALA A 24 -9.55 -15.27 2.44
N PHE A 25 -9.18 -14.19 1.74
CA PHE A 25 -9.07 -14.15 0.29
C PHE A 25 -7.76 -14.85 -0.11
N LYS A 26 -7.79 -16.17 -0.22
CA LYS A 26 -6.59 -17.00 -0.44
C LYS A 26 -6.26 -17.17 -1.93
N PRO A 27 -4.97 -17.28 -2.30
CA PRO A 27 -4.55 -17.54 -3.67
C PRO A 27 -5.07 -18.89 -4.16
N SER A 28 -5.85 -18.86 -5.23
CA SER A 28 -6.31 -20.04 -5.98
C SER A 28 -6.58 -19.64 -7.43
N PRO A 29 -6.61 -20.58 -8.38
CA PRO A 29 -6.89 -20.26 -9.78
C PRO A 29 -8.21 -19.51 -9.97
N VAL A 30 -9.26 -19.87 -9.22
CA VAL A 30 -10.57 -19.20 -9.26
C VAL A 30 -10.46 -17.75 -8.77
N VAL A 31 -9.81 -17.54 -7.62
CA VAL A 31 -9.64 -16.21 -7.03
C VAL A 31 -8.80 -15.29 -7.93
N VAL A 32 -7.74 -15.83 -8.55
CA VAL A 32 -6.91 -15.11 -9.51
C VAL A 32 -7.75 -14.68 -10.73
N GLU A 33 -8.56 -15.57 -11.29
CA GLU A 33 -9.42 -15.27 -12.43
C GLU A 33 -10.47 -14.20 -12.09
N GLU A 34 -11.11 -14.31 -10.92
CA GLU A 34 -12.07 -13.29 -10.44
C GLU A 34 -11.40 -11.93 -10.26
N MET A 35 -10.20 -11.90 -9.70
CA MET A 35 -9.42 -10.69 -9.52
C MET A 35 -9.06 -10.04 -10.87
N LYS A 36 -8.62 -10.84 -11.85
CA LYS A 36 -8.36 -10.36 -13.21
C LYS A 36 -9.63 -9.79 -13.85
N ARG A 37 -10.74 -10.53 -13.78
CA ARG A 37 -12.04 -10.10 -14.31
C ARG A 37 -12.50 -8.78 -13.68
N PHE A 38 -12.38 -8.64 -12.36
CA PHE A 38 -12.74 -7.40 -11.67
C PHE A 38 -11.88 -6.22 -12.14
N PHE A 39 -10.56 -6.31 -12.03
CA PHE A 39 -9.68 -5.16 -12.28
C PHE A 39 -9.56 -4.75 -13.77
N THR A 40 -9.92 -5.65 -14.69
CA THR A 40 -9.97 -5.37 -16.13
C THR A 40 -11.33 -4.84 -16.60
N SER A 41 -12.42 -5.13 -15.88
CA SER A 41 -13.76 -4.67 -16.26
C SER A 41 -14.11 -3.28 -15.73
N ILE A 42 -13.41 -2.79 -14.70
CA ILE A 42 -13.70 -1.50 -14.08
C ILE A 42 -13.10 -0.31 -14.85
N GLU A 43 -13.87 0.78 -14.95
CA GLU A 43 -13.33 2.08 -15.38
C GLU A 43 -12.38 2.65 -14.33
N ARG A 44 -11.27 3.29 -14.73
CA ARG A 44 -10.33 3.90 -13.77
C ARG A 44 -10.35 5.43 -13.75
N ARG A 45 -10.87 6.10 -14.78
CA ARG A 45 -11.00 7.59 -14.85
C ARG A 45 -9.78 8.36 -14.34
N GLY A 46 -8.57 7.87 -14.63
CA GLY A 46 -7.31 8.47 -14.21
C GLY A 46 -6.84 8.12 -12.80
N VAL A 47 -7.62 7.41 -11.97
CA VAL A 47 -7.15 6.91 -10.68
C VAL A 47 -6.24 5.69 -10.84
N ARG A 48 -5.20 5.62 -10.00
CA ARG A 48 -4.38 4.43 -9.85
C ARG A 48 -4.97 3.53 -8.77
N ILE A 49 -4.80 2.22 -8.91
CA ILE A 49 -5.31 1.27 -7.95
C ILE A 49 -4.13 0.67 -7.19
N GLY A 50 -4.17 0.76 -5.87
CA GLY A 50 -3.28 0.04 -4.98
C GLY A 50 -3.96 -1.23 -4.48
N TRP A 51 -3.26 -2.36 -4.52
CA TRP A 51 -3.72 -3.60 -3.91
C TRP A 51 -2.89 -3.92 -2.67
N GLU A 52 -3.55 -4.09 -1.53
CA GLU A 52 -2.94 -4.52 -0.28
C GLU A 52 -3.33 -5.97 0.02
N PRO A 53 -2.51 -6.95 -0.40
CA PRO A 53 -2.73 -8.35 -0.05
C PRO A 53 -2.52 -8.61 1.44
N ARG A 54 -3.25 -9.58 1.98
CA ARG A 54 -3.08 -10.08 3.35
C ARG A 54 -3.04 -11.60 3.35
N GLY A 55 -2.53 -12.18 4.44
CA GLY A 55 -2.51 -13.63 4.62
C GLY A 55 -1.55 -14.34 3.67
N GLU A 56 -2.02 -15.39 3.00
CA GLU A 56 -1.17 -16.30 2.24
C GLU A 56 -0.47 -15.66 1.04
N TRP A 57 -1.04 -14.61 0.45
CA TRP A 57 -0.42 -13.83 -0.63
C TRP A 57 0.98 -13.32 -0.28
N ASN A 58 1.23 -13.01 1.00
CA ASN A 58 2.53 -12.53 1.48
C ASN A 58 3.65 -13.58 1.32
N ARG A 59 3.30 -14.85 1.14
CA ARG A 59 4.22 -15.97 0.93
C ARG A 59 4.37 -16.32 -0.56
N ARG A 60 3.77 -15.53 -1.46
CA ARG A 60 3.74 -15.77 -2.90
C ARG A 60 4.20 -14.54 -3.70
N PRO A 61 5.45 -14.07 -3.49
CA PRO A 61 5.93 -12.82 -4.07
C PRO A 61 5.84 -12.78 -5.60
N GLU A 62 6.15 -13.88 -6.30
CA GLU A 62 6.10 -13.92 -7.76
C GLU A 62 4.66 -13.84 -8.32
N GLU A 63 3.69 -14.44 -7.63
CA GLU A 63 2.29 -14.40 -8.03
C GLU A 63 1.73 -12.99 -7.84
N VAL A 64 2.02 -12.37 -6.68
CA VAL A 64 1.65 -10.97 -6.41
C VAL A 64 2.30 -10.02 -7.41
N ARG A 65 3.60 -10.18 -7.68
CA ARG A 65 4.34 -9.38 -8.66
C ARG A 65 3.73 -9.48 -10.06
N THR A 66 3.37 -10.68 -10.48
CA THR A 66 2.75 -10.94 -11.79
C THR A 66 1.39 -10.26 -11.87
N LEU A 67 0.53 -10.44 -10.87
CA LEU A 67 -0.78 -9.80 -10.80
C LEU A 67 -0.70 -8.27 -10.80
N CYS A 68 0.19 -7.70 -9.98
CA CYS A 68 0.38 -6.26 -9.93
C CYS A 68 0.84 -5.70 -11.27
N ARG A 69 1.75 -6.39 -11.97
CA ARG A 69 2.20 -5.99 -13.31
C ARG A 69 1.08 -6.09 -14.34
N GLU A 70 0.46 -7.25 -14.47
CA GLU A 70 -0.58 -7.52 -15.47
C GLU A 70 -1.78 -6.59 -15.33
N LEU A 71 -2.20 -6.32 -14.08
CA LEU A 71 -3.38 -5.52 -13.78
C LEU A 71 -3.05 -4.05 -13.54
N SER A 72 -1.79 -3.64 -13.70
CA SER A 72 -1.30 -2.29 -13.45
C SER A 72 -1.69 -1.76 -12.07
N LEU A 73 -1.45 -2.59 -11.04
CA LEU A 73 -1.73 -2.28 -9.63
C LEU A 73 -0.45 -1.86 -8.90
N ILE A 74 -0.59 -0.89 -8.00
CA ILE A 74 0.46 -0.54 -7.05
C ILE A 74 0.43 -1.58 -5.93
N HIS A 75 1.56 -2.21 -5.63
CA HIS A 75 1.65 -3.12 -4.50
C HIS A 75 1.74 -2.32 -3.19
N VAL A 76 0.63 -2.29 -2.44
CA VAL A 76 0.54 -1.57 -1.18
C VAL A 76 1.04 -2.48 -0.06
N VAL A 77 2.04 -2.01 0.69
CA VAL A 77 2.70 -2.80 1.74
C VAL A 77 2.91 -1.99 3.01
N ASP A 78 3.14 -2.69 4.12
CA ASP A 78 3.77 -2.09 5.29
C ASP A 78 5.30 -2.25 5.16
N PRO A 79 6.06 -1.13 5.04
CA PRO A 79 7.50 -1.18 4.81
C PRO A 79 8.28 -1.83 5.97
N PHE A 80 7.72 -1.86 7.18
CA PHE A 80 8.35 -2.55 8.32
C PHE A 80 8.11 -4.06 8.29
N ARG A 81 7.30 -4.56 7.34
CA ARG A 81 7.02 -5.99 7.15
C ARG A 81 7.68 -6.54 5.91
N ARG A 82 7.65 -5.78 4.81
CA ARG A 82 8.20 -6.19 3.52
C ARG A 82 8.33 -5.02 2.57
N MET A 83 9.28 -5.13 1.65
CA MET A 83 9.39 -4.23 0.51
C MET A 83 8.42 -4.61 -0.61
N PRO A 84 8.06 -3.68 -1.50
CA PRO A 84 7.26 -3.99 -2.67
C PRO A 84 7.93 -5.07 -3.55
N PHE A 85 7.17 -6.07 -4.02
CA PHE A 85 7.70 -7.12 -4.89
C PHE A 85 7.90 -6.68 -6.36
N LEU A 86 7.63 -5.41 -6.67
CA LEU A 86 7.65 -4.85 -8.02
C LEU A 86 8.06 -3.37 -7.93
N GLU A 87 8.98 -2.95 -8.81
CA GLU A 87 9.28 -1.54 -9.05
C GLU A 87 8.19 -0.87 -9.91
N SER A 88 7.85 0.36 -9.57
CA SER A 88 6.70 1.12 -10.06
C SER A 88 6.98 2.62 -9.96
N ASP A 89 6.33 3.44 -10.77
CA ASP A 89 6.42 4.90 -10.67
C ASP A 89 5.88 5.43 -9.32
N ILE A 90 4.96 4.66 -8.71
CA ILE A 90 4.38 4.95 -7.40
C ILE A 90 4.66 3.82 -6.43
N VAL A 91 5.14 4.18 -5.24
CA VAL A 91 5.15 3.35 -4.05
C VAL A 91 4.07 3.82 -3.09
N TYR A 92 3.38 2.87 -2.45
CA TYR A 92 2.35 3.17 -1.46
C TYR A 92 2.57 2.33 -0.21
N PHE A 93 2.93 3.00 0.88
CA PHE A 93 3.15 2.42 2.18
C PHE A 93 1.94 2.66 3.10
N ARG A 94 1.46 1.60 3.75
CA ARG A 94 0.45 1.66 4.81
C ARG A 94 1.04 1.07 6.07
N LEU A 95 1.29 1.93 7.05
CA LEU A 95 2.01 1.62 8.27
C LEU A 95 1.01 1.22 9.36
N HIS A 96 1.02 -0.03 9.78
CA HIS A 96 0.06 -0.57 10.74
C HIS A 96 0.63 -0.79 12.13
N GLY A 97 1.83 -0.28 12.41
CA GLY A 97 2.56 -0.47 13.66
C GLY A 97 3.51 -1.67 13.68
N ILE A 98 4.56 -1.55 14.49
CA ILE A 98 5.61 -2.57 14.65
C ILE A 98 5.25 -3.51 15.80
N GLY A 99 5.53 -4.80 15.65
CA GLY A 99 5.16 -5.84 16.63
C GLY A 99 5.22 -7.25 16.04
N GLY A 100 4.77 -8.27 16.76
CA GLY A 100 4.86 -9.67 16.30
C GLY A 100 3.87 -10.07 15.19
N GLY A 101 2.74 -9.38 15.06
CA GLY A 101 1.69 -9.69 14.07
C GLY A 101 1.74 -8.84 12.80
N GLU A 102 0.79 -9.04 11.87
CA GLU A 102 0.67 -8.23 10.64
C GLU A 102 0.23 -6.77 10.90
N THR A 103 -0.36 -6.50 12.07
CA THR A 103 -0.83 -5.17 12.46
C THR A 103 -0.65 -4.96 13.97
N ASN A 104 -0.29 -3.75 14.38
CA ASN A 104 -0.27 -3.27 15.75
C ASN A 104 -0.74 -1.80 15.80
N TYR A 105 -2.05 -1.57 15.66
CA TYR A 105 -2.58 -0.21 15.55
C TYR A 105 -2.33 0.66 16.78
N CYS A 106 -2.11 0.07 17.96
CA CYS A 106 -1.81 0.81 19.18
C CYS A 106 -0.34 1.27 19.27
N TYR A 107 0.49 0.89 18.31
CA TYR A 107 1.90 1.27 18.29
C TYR A 107 2.07 2.78 18.08
N ALA A 108 2.95 3.39 18.87
CA ALA A 108 3.43 4.75 18.65
C ALA A 108 4.88 4.65 18.15
N TYR A 109 5.13 5.18 16.95
CA TYR A 109 6.46 5.10 16.33
C TYR A 109 7.49 5.92 17.09
N THR A 110 8.67 5.35 17.35
CA THR A 110 9.78 6.09 17.97
C THR A 110 10.52 6.93 16.94
N GLU A 111 11.41 7.82 17.39
CA GLU A 111 12.26 8.60 16.47
C GLU A 111 13.19 7.68 15.66
N GLU A 112 13.66 6.59 16.27
CA GLU A 112 14.47 5.57 15.60
C GLU A 112 13.68 4.86 14.50
N ASP A 113 12.40 4.54 14.74
CA ASP A 113 11.55 3.94 13.71
C ASP A 113 11.31 4.90 12.54
N LEU A 114 11.07 6.18 12.84
CA LEU A 114 10.87 7.20 11.80
C LEU A 114 12.16 7.43 11.00
N THR A 115 13.32 7.41 11.64
CA THR A 115 14.63 7.46 10.96
C THR A 115 14.82 6.22 10.08
N ARG A 116 14.45 5.04 10.57
CA ARG A 116 14.46 3.82 9.77
C ARG A 116 13.51 3.90 8.57
N LEU A 117 12.32 4.49 8.73
CA LEU A 117 11.40 4.71 7.62
C LEU A 117 12.02 5.61 6.55
N MET A 118 12.75 6.65 6.94
CA MET A 118 13.48 7.51 6.01
C MET A 118 14.51 6.71 5.20
N HIS A 119 15.28 5.83 5.85
CA HIS A 119 16.21 4.94 5.14
C HIS A 119 15.51 3.95 4.20
N ILE A 120 14.33 3.44 4.58
CA ILE A 120 13.53 2.61 3.67
C ILE A 120 13.11 3.40 2.41
N LEU A 121 12.87 4.72 2.52
CA LEU A 121 12.60 5.55 1.35
C LEU A 121 13.81 5.67 0.42
N ASP A 122 15.03 5.60 0.94
CA ASP A 122 16.24 5.58 0.11
C ASP A 122 16.30 4.33 -0.80
N GLU A 123 15.80 3.19 -0.33
CA GLU A 123 15.75 1.93 -1.09
C GLU A 123 14.70 1.94 -2.22
N VAL A 124 13.76 2.88 -2.19
CA VAL A 124 12.70 3.03 -3.20
C VAL A 124 12.81 4.31 -4.03
N LYS A 125 14.01 4.90 -4.09
CA LYS A 125 14.30 6.09 -4.92
C LYS A 125 14.12 5.88 -6.43
N TRP A 126 13.90 4.64 -6.88
CA TRP A 126 13.45 4.36 -8.25
C TRP A 126 12.02 4.82 -8.52
N ALA A 127 11.20 5.06 -7.49
CA ALA A 127 9.84 5.56 -7.65
C ALA A 127 9.81 7.09 -7.74
N ASP A 128 9.00 7.62 -8.66
CA ASP A 128 8.79 9.06 -8.81
C ASP A 128 8.03 9.64 -7.61
N ARG A 129 7.17 8.84 -6.96
CA ARG A 129 6.35 9.26 -5.83
C ARG A 129 6.18 8.14 -4.80
N ALA A 130 6.36 8.49 -3.52
CA ALA A 130 6.02 7.63 -2.39
C ALA A 130 4.84 8.23 -1.61
N TYR A 131 3.75 7.47 -1.47
CA TYR A 131 2.65 7.77 -0.56
C TYR A 131 2.83 7.00 0.73
N ILE A 132 2.74 7.67 1.87
CA ILE A 132 2.99 7.07 3.18
C ILE A 132 1.78 7.37 4.06
N MET A 133 1.06 6.33 4.43
CA MET A 133 -0.14 6.42 5.25
C MET A 133 0.12 5.74 6.60
N PHE A 134 0.23 6.56 7.64
CA PHE A 134 0.20 6.07 9.02
C PHE A 134 -1.22 5.61 9.36
N ASN A 135 -1.36 4.35 9.77
CA ASN A 135 -2.64 3.71 10.06
C ASN A 135 -2.73 3.24 11.52
N ASN A 136 -1.98 3.87 12.41
CA ASN A 136 -1.97 3.60 13.86
C ASN A 136 -2.77 4.67 14.64
N LEU A 137 -2.98 4.46 15.94
CA LEU A 137 -3.79 5.36 16.78
C LEU A 137 -3.23 6.79 16.83
N SER A 138 -1.90 6.95 16.83
CA SER A 138 -1.23 8.26 16.82
C SER A 138 -0.89 8.78 15.42
N MET A 139 -1.56 8.29 14.37
CA MET A 139 -1.21 8.54 12.96
C MET A 139 -0.94 10.00 12.61
N ALA A 140 -1.76 10.94 13.08
CA ALA A 140 -1.60 12.36 12.75
C ALA A 140 -0.30 12.93 13.34
N ARG A 141 0.02 12.55 14.58
CA ARG A 141 1.24 12.98 15.25
C ARG A 141 2.48 12.35 14.63
N ASP A 142 2.41 11.06 14.30
CA ASP A 142 3.55 10.35 13.70
C ASP A 142 3.83 10.82 12.27
N ALA A 143 2.79 11.09 11.48
CA ALA A 143 2.93 11.72 10.17
C ALA A 143 3.57 13.11 10.26
N GLN A 144 3.16 13.95 11.22
CA GLN A 144 3.75 15.28 11.43
C GLN A 144 5.23 15.20 11.83
N ARG A 145 5.58 14.31 12.77
CA ARG A 145 6.98 14.08 13.17
C ARG A 145 7.83 13.63 12.00
N PHE A 146 7.32 12.70 11.19
CA PHE A 146 8.01 12.22 10.00
C PHE A 146 8.20 13.32 8.95
N LEU A 147 7.20 14.17 8.71
CA LEU A 147 7.34 15.33 7.82
C LEU A 147 8.41 16.32 8.31
N SER A 148 8.46 16.59 9.61
CA SER A 148 9.49 17.45 10.20
C SER A 148 10.89 16.85 10.02
N LEU A 149 11.02 15.52 10.18
CA LEU A 149 12.27 14.81 9.96
C LEU A 149 12.75 14.92 8.51
N LEU A 150 11.84 14.73 7.54
CA LEU A 150 12.12 14.85 6.10
C LEU A 150 12.48 16.28 5.68
N SER A 151 12.00 17.30 6.38
CA SER A 151 12.27 18.71 6.07
C SER A 151 13.59 19.21 6.69
N SER A 152 14.18 18.44 7.60
CA SER A 152 15.41 18.79 8.32
C SER A 152 16.66 18.13 7.73
N HIS A 153 16.49 17.32 6.68
CA HIS A 153 17.53 16.66 5.88
C HIS A 153 17.50 17.21 4.45
#